data_AF-A0A349BQF7-F1
#
_entry.id   AF-A0A349BQF7-F1
#
_cell.length_a   1.000
_cell.length_b   1.000
_cell.length_c   1.000
_cell.angle_alpha   90.00
_cell.angle_beta   90.00
_cell.angle_gamma   90.00
#
_symmetry.space_group_name_H-M   'P 1'
#
loop_
_entity.id
_entity.type
_entity.pdbx_description
1 polymer ?
#
loop_
_entity_poly.entity_id
_entity_poly.type
_entity_poly.pdbx_seq_one_letter_code
_entity_poly.pdbx_strand_id
1 'polypeptide(L)'
;MIVVFVTGAVLVYGTLDMPDYGDPNAPSHHHVAPRYIKEPLEESGVINMVTALLANYRGYDTLGETTVIFTSGISVILLLRRKIQQ
;
A
#
# COMPACT_ATOMS: atom_id res chain seq x y z
N MET A 1 -28.90 -3.49 -2.03
CA MET A 1 -28.80 -4.68 -2.91
C MET A 1 -28.38 -4.33 -4.32
N ILE A 2 -29.22 -3.69 -5.16
CA ILE A 2 -28.88 -3.36 -6.56
C ILE A 2 -27.47 -2.74 -6.72
N VAL A 3 -27.17 -1.68 -5.94
CA VAL A 3 -25.84 -1.02 -5.96
C VAL A 3 -24.69 -2.00 -5.70
N VAL A 4 -24.84 -2.95 -4.77
CA VAL A 4 -23.80 -3.94 -4.43
C VAL A 4 -23.53 -4.88 -5.61
N PHE A 5 -24.58 -5.33 -6.30
CA PHE A 5 -24.44 -6.17 -7.50
C PHE A 5 -23.82 -5.38 -8.67
N VAL A 6 -24.17 -4.11 -8.85
CA VAL A 6 -23.57 -3.24 -9.88
C VAL A 6 -22.09 -2.99 -9.60
N THR A 7 -21.73 -2.60 -8.37
CA THR A 7 -20.31 -2.42 -7.98
C THR A 7 -19.52 -3.72 -8.08
N GLY A 8 -20.10 -4.86 -7.66
CA GLY A 8 -19.48 -6.17 -7.82
C GLY A 8 -19.23 -6.55 -9.28
N ALA A 9 -20.20 -6.34 -10.16
CA ALA A 9 -20.05 -6.58 -11.60
C ALA A 9 -18.99 -5.69 -12.25
N VAL A 10 -18.90 -4.41 -11.85
CA VAL A 10 -17.86 -3.48 -12.33
C VAL A 10 -16.47 -3.91 -11.86
N LEU A 11 -16.32 -4.36 -10.61
CA LEU A 11 -15.04 -4.87 -10.10
C LEU A 11 -14.61 -6.16 -10.80
N VAL A 12 -15.54 -7.11 -11.02
CA VAL A 12 -15.26 -8.34 -11.78
C VAL A 12 -14.89 -8.02 -13.24
N TYR A 13 -15.60 -7.10 -13.90
CA TYR A 13 -15.24 -6.64 -15.24
C TYR A 13 -13.82 -6.07 -15.29
N GLY A 14 -13.42 -5.27 -14.29
CA GLY A 14 -12.06 -4.75 -14.15
C GLY A 14 -10.97 -5.82 -13.97
N THR A 15 -11.30 -7.02 -13.48
CA THR A 15 -10.33 -8.13 -13.40
C THR A 15 -10.10 -8.84 -14.73
N LEU A 16 -10.94 -8.64 -15.75
CA LEU A 16 -10.76 -9.23 -17.09
C LEU A 16 -9.72 -8.50 -17.95
N ASP A 17 -9.30 -7.30 -17.54
CA ASP A 17 -8.29 -6.45 -18.20
C ASP A 17 -6.91 -6.56 -17.51
N MET A 18 -6.78 -7.42 -16.50
CA MET A 18 -5.52 -7.66 -15.79
C MET A 18 -4.67 -8.73 -16.49
N PRO A 19 -3.32 -8.63 -16.46
CA PRO A 19 -2.45 -9.69 -16.97
C PRO A 19 -2.69 -11.03 -16.27
N ASP A 20 -2.48 -12.13 -17.01
CA ASP A 20 -2.60 -13.49 -16.48
C ASP A 20 -1.71 -13.72 -15.25
N TYR A 21 -2.19 -14.53 -14.30
CA TYR A 21 -1.48 -14.79 -13.06
C TYR A 21 -0.12 -15.47 -13.32
N GLY A 22 0.96 -14.74 -13.06
CA GLY A 22 2.32 -15.20 -13.25
C GLY A 22 2.90 -14.94 -14.65
N ASP A 23 2.23 -14.18 -15.52
CA ASP A 23 2.77 -13.79 -16.84
C ASP A 23 4.16 -13.11 -16.70
N PRO A 24 5.24 -13.67 -17.27
CA PRO A 24 6.55 -13.04 -17.28
C PRO A 24 6.58 -11.67 -17.96
N ASN A 25 5.61 -11.39 -18.84
CA ASN A 25 5.51 -10.18 -19.64
C ASN A 25 4.65 -9.08 -18.99
N ALA A 26 4.08 -9.35 -17.80
CA ALA A 26 3.26 -8.37 -17.09
C ALA A 26 4.05 -7.05 -16.87
N PRO A 27 3.45 -5.86 -17.09
CA PRO A 27 4.19 -4.58 -17.08
C PRO A 27 5.00 -4.29 -15.80
N SER A 28 4.56 -4.81 -14.66
CA SER A 28 5.27 -4.77 -13.38
C SER A 28 6.64 -5.44 -13.41
N HIS A 29 6.75 -6.57 -14.11
CA HIS A 29 7.98 -7.37 -14.22
C HIS A 29 9.03 -6.73 -15.14
N HIS A 30 8.61 -5.91 -16.10
CA HIS A 30 9.51 -5.22 -17.02
C HIS A 30 10.01 -3.87 -16.51
N HIS A 31 9.14 -3.04 -15.91
CA HIS A 31 9.51 -1.66 -15.60
C HIS A 31 10.09 -1.48 -14.19
N VAL A 32 9.38 -1.94 -13.15
CA VAL A 32 9.71 -1.60 -11.75
C VAL A 32 10.42 -2.71 -11.00
N ALA A 33 10.04 -3.98 -11.21
CA ALA A 33 10.66 -5.11 -10.52
C ALA A 33 12.17 -5.22 -10.74
N PRO A 34 12.74 -5.02 -11.96
CA PRO A 34 14.18 -5.20 -12.17
C PRO A 34 15.01 -4.18 -11.38
N ARG A 35 14.52 -2.93 -11.28
CA ARG A 35 15.11 -1.83 -10.51
C ARG A 35 15.06 -2.09 -9.01
N TYR A 36 13.92 -2.56 -8.50
CA TYR A 36 13.77 -2.89 -7.08
C TYR A 36 14.52 -4.17 -6.66
N ILE A 37 14.96 -5.02 -7.61
CA ILE A 37 15.68 -6.27 -7.28
C ILE A 37 17.21 -6.08 -7.28
N LYS A 38 17.78 -5.29 -8.20
CA LYS A 38 19.24 -5.24 -8.41
C LYS A 38 19.91 -4.08 -7.66
N GLU A 39 19.38 -2.87 -7.84
CA GLU A 39 19.97 -1.61 -7.38
C GLU A 39 19.82 -1.26 -5.87
N PRO A 40 18.94 -1.86 -5.01
CA PRO A 40 18.78 -1.41 -3.62
C PRO A 40 20.03 -1.47 -2.74
N LEU A 41 20.93 -2.43 -2.97
CA LEU A 41 22.12 -2.59 -2.12
C LEU A 41 23.10 -1.43 -2.33
N GLU A 42 23.25 -0.97 -3.57
CA GLU A 42 24.12 0.16 -3.92
C GLU A 42 23.47 1.51 -3.59
N GLU A 43 22.16 1.65 -3.79
CA GLU A 43 21.45 2.92 -3.60
C GLU A 43 20.95 3.16 -2.17
N SER A 44 20.78 2.11 -1.36
CA SER A 44 20.28 2.21 0.02
C SER A 44 21.19 1.62 1.10
N GLY A 45 22.15 0.76 0.74
CA GLY A 45 22.91 -0.03 1.73
C GLY A 45 22.07 -1.07 2.50
N VAL A 46 20.79 -1.26 2.13
CA VAL A 46 19.85 -2.14 2.83
C VAL A 46 19.72 -3.46 2.09
N ILE A 47 20.21 -4.54 2.70
CA ILE A 47 20.23 -5.90 2.11
C ILE A 47 18.80 -6.46 1.90
N ASN A 48 17.83 -6.06 2.72
CA ASN A 48 16.44 -6.49 2.57
C ASN A 48 15.70 -5.60 1.56
N MET A 49 15.44 -6.17 0.37
CA MET A 49 14.68 -5.55 -0.72
C MET A 49 13.35 -4.92 -0.28
N VAL A 50 12.57 -5.60 0.58
CA VAL A 50 11.25 -5.10 1.03
C VAL A 50 11.41 -3.92 1.97
N THR A 51 12.39 -3.96 2.86
CA THR A 51 12.73 -2.82 3.74
C THR A 51 13.23 -1.62 2.93
N ALA A 52 14.09 -1.84 1.94
CA ALA A 52 14.56 -0.77 1.04
C ALA A 52 13.42 -0.16 0.21
N LEU A 53 12.50 -1.00 -0.29
CA LEU A 53 11.29 -0.56 -1.00
C LEU A 53 10.41 0.33 -0.12
N LEU A 54 10.07 -0.13 1.09
CA LEU A 54 9.15 0.58 2.00
C LEU A 54 9.75 1.85 2.63
N ALA A 55 11.06 1.87 2.88
CA ALA A 55 11.74 3.01 3.51
C ALA A 55 12.17 4.08 2.50
N ASN A 56 12.77 3.68 1.37
CA ASN A 56 13.49 4.60 0.50
C ASN A 56 12.75 4.87 -0.81
N TYR A 57 12.27 3.83 -1.50
CA TYR A 57 11.55 3.99 -2.77
C TYR A 57 10.07 4.38 -2.60
N ARG A 58 9.42 3.98 -1.48
CA ARG A 58 8.03 4.29 -1.12
C ARG A 58 7.88 4.92 0.28
N GLY A 59 8.93 5.57 0.80
CA GLY A 59 8.95 6.18 2.14
C GLY A 59 7.83 7.21 2.41
N TYR A 60 7.30 7.87 1.38
CA TYR A 60 6.14 8.77 1.53
C TYR A 60 4.82 8.04 1.82
N ASP A 61 4.69 6.79 1.38
CA ASP A 61 3.51 5.95 1.56
C ASP A 61 3.43 5.50 3.03
N THR A 62 4.55 4.98 3.55
CA THR A 62 4.71 4.53 4.95
C THR A 62 4.74 5.70 5.94
N LEU A 63 5.20 6.89 5.52
CA LEU A 63 5.00 8.14 6.26
C LEU A 63 3.51 8.52 6.36
N GLY A 64 2.74 8.28 5.30
CA GLY A 64 1.29 8.44 5.26
C GLY A 64 0.58 7.49 6.22
N GLU A 65 0.90 6.18 6.15
CA GLU A 65 0.41 5.16 7.07
C GLU A 65 0.69 5.54 8.54
N THR A 66 1.94 5.91 8.84
CA THR A 66 2.37 6.34 10.18
C THR A 66 1.58 7.56 10.65
N THR A 67 1.34 8.54 9.77
CA THR A 67 0.55 9.74 10.06
C THR A 67 -0.90 9.39 10.38
N VAL A 68 -1.54 8.52 9.59
CA VAL A 68 -2.92 8.07 9.82
C VAL A 68 -3.07 7.34 11.16
N ILE A 69 -2.13 6.44 11.49
CA ILE A 69 -2.12 5.70 12.75
C ILE A 69 -1.91 6.66 13.94
N PHE A 70 -0.95 7.59 13.83
CA PHE A 70 -0.66 8.59 14.86
C PHE A 70 -1.85 9.52 15.13
N THR A 71 -2.46 10.07 14.08
CA THR A 71 -3.68 10.89 14.19
C THR A 71 -4.83 10.10 14.80
N SER A 72 -5.04 8.85 14.39
CA SER A 72 -6.07 7.97 14.97
C SER A 72 -5.85 7.73 16.46
N GLY A 73 -4.61 7.48 16.88
CA GLY A 73 -4.24 7.35 18.30
C GLY A 73 -4.56 8.61 19.11
N ILE A 74 -4.22 9.80 18.58
CA ILE A 74 -4.58 11.09 19.19
C ILE A 74 -6.09 11.25 19.28
N SER A 75 -6.85 10.94 18.23
CA SER A 75 -8.32 11.02 18.22
C SER A 75 -8.95 10.14 19.30
N VAL A 76 -8.48 8.89 19.46
CA VAL A 76 -8.94 7.98 20.52
C VAL A 76 -8.62 8.55 21.91
N ILE A 77 -7.40 9.05 22.12
CA ILE A 77 -7.00 9.68 23.41
C ILE A 77 -7.88 10.89 23.71
N LEU A 78 -8.18 11.76 22.74
CA LEU A 78 -9.02 12.93 22.92
C LEU A 78 -10.48 12.57 23.24
N LEU A 79 -11.02 11.54 22.61
CA LEU A 79 -12.37 11.03 22.90
C LEU A 79 -12.45 10.44 24.31
N LEU A 80 -11.49 9.60 24.70
CA LEU A 80 -11.46 8.97 26.02
C LEU A 80 -11.10 9.94 27.16
N ARG A 81 -10.34 11.01 26.88
CA ARG A 81 -10.01 12.07 27.85
C ARG A 81 -11.24 12.90 28.24
N ARG A 82 -12.30 12.92 27.42
CA ARG A 82 -13.55 13.59 27.76
C ARG A 82 -14.25 12.83 28.88
N LYS A 83 -14.08 13.31 30.13
CA LYS A 83 -14.83 12.83 31.30
C LYS A 83 -16.30 12.63 30.92
N ILE A 84 -16.83 11.44 31.19
CA ILE A 84 -18.27 11.22 31.23
C ILE A 84 -18.78 12.07 32.40
N GLN A 85 -19.39 13.21 32.08
CA GLN A 85 -20.09 14.04 33.05
C GLN A 85 -21.45 13.38 33.33
N GLN A 86 -21.45 12.51 34.34
CA GLN A 86 -22.58 12.34 35.26
C GLN A 86 -22.54 13.52 36.24
#